data_AF-A0A8X6QXC4-F1
#
_entry.id   AF-A0A8X6QXC4-F1
#
_cell.length_a   1.000
_cell.length_b   1.000
_cell.length_c   1.000
_cell.angle_alpha   90.00
_cell.angle_beta   90.00
_cell.angle_gamma   90.00
#
_symmetry.space_group_name_H-M   'P 1'
#
loop_
_entity.id
_entity.type
_entity.pdbx_description
1 polymer ?
#
loop_
_entity_poly.entity_id
_entity_poly.type
_entity_poly.pdbx_seq_one_letter_code
_entity_poly.pdbx_strand_id
1 'polypeptide(L)'
;LPEYTFLVDSGAAVRCFHRNFVNSFKKQDSANGSAIPTYGTLRLELDFGLRRSFILTFLVADVSHPILGVDFLERFELLIDVKNR
;
A
#
# COMPACT_ATOMS: atom_id res chain seq x y z
N LEU A 1 -10.02 -1.56 15.74
CA LEU A 1 -8.74 -1.77 15.00
C LEU A 1 -8.18 -0.40 14.64
N PRO A 2 -6.87 -0.25 14.41
CA PRO A 2 -6.33 1.02 13.94
C PRO A 2 -6.94 1.40 12.58
N GLU A 3 -7.26 2.67 12.42
CA GLU A 3 -7.72 3.25 11.15
C GLU A 3 -6.54 3.92 10.44
N TYR A 4 -6.46 3.73 9.12
CA TYR A 4 -5.42 4.32 8.29
C TYR A 4 -6.06 4.99 7.08
N THR A 5 -5.55 6.16 6.70
CA THR A 5 -5.90 6.81 5.43
C THR A 5 -4.89 6.37 4.37
N PHE A 6 -5.40 5.79 3.28
CA PHE A 6 -4.59 5.41 2.13
C PHE A 6 -4.76 6.41 0.98
N LEU A 7 -3.68 6.64 0.24
CA LEU A 7 -3.75 7.26 -1.09
C LEU A 7 -4.06 6.16 -2.12
N VAL A 8 -5.02 6.43 -3.00
CA VAL A 8 -5.23 5.62 -4.21
C VAL A 8 -4.47 6.32 -5.33
N ASP A 9 -3.42 5.68 -5.84
CA ASP A 9 -2.49 6.30 -6.78
C ASP A 9 -2.29 5.41 -8.01
N SER A 10 -2.93 5.78 -9.12
CA SER A 10 -2.76 5.09 -10.41
C SER A 10 -1.40 5.37 -11.07
N GLY A 11 -0.63 6.35 -10.56
CA GLY A 11 0.75 6.57 -10.95
C GLY A 11 1.75 5.65 -10.24
N ALA A 12 1.33 4.96 -9.18
CA ALA A 12 2.17 4.02 -8.44
C ALA A 12 1.99 2.58 -8.95
N ALA A 13 3.10 1.95 -9.35
CA ALA A 13 3.11 0.55 -9.80
C ALA A 13 2.80 -0.45 -8.68
N VAL A 14 3.16 -0.13 -7.44
CA VAL A 14 3.10 -1.05 -6.29
C VAL A 14 2.42 -0.42 -5.10
N ARG A 15 1.73 -1.24 -4.31
CA ARG A 15 1.20 -0.85 -3.01
C ARG A 15 2.30 -0.81 -1.94
N CYS A 16 2.25 0.19 -1.07
CA CYS A 16 3.19 0.30 0.04
C CYS A 16 2.53 0.75 1.35
N PHE A 17 3.13 0.33 2.46
CA PHE A 17 2.69 0.67 3.80
C PHE A 17 3.77 1.49 4.51
N HIS A 18 3.34 2.50 5.24
CA HIS A 18 4.25 3.43 5.90
C HIS A 18 4.99 2.75 7.05
N ARG A 19 6.32 2.89 7.04
CA ARG A 19 7.23 2.31 8.03
C ARG A 19 6.82 2.59 9.47
N ASN A 20 6.41 3.82 9.81
CA ASN A 20 6.19 4.19 11.22
C ASN A 20 5.01 3.45 11.88
N PHE A 21 4.20 2.74 11.09
CA PHE A 21 3.17 1.85 11.63
C PHE A 21 3.67 0.45 11.95
N VAL A 22 4.98 0.19 11.79
CA VAL A 22 5.57 -1.11 12.09
C VAL A 22 6.90 -0.97 12.83
N ASN A 23 6.92 -1.42 14.09
CA ASN A 23 8.06 -1.21 14.99
C ASN A 23 9.25 -2.17 14.76
N SER A 24 9.13 -3.16 13.89
CA SER A 24 10.05 -4.32 13.86
C SER A 24 10.89 -4.47 12.60
N PHE A 25 10.70 -3.63 11.57
CA PHE A 25 11.40 -3.81 10.31
C PHE A 25 12.74 -3.06 10.26
N LYS A 26 13.80 -3.79 9.89
CA LYS A 26 15.13 -3.23 9.59
C LYS A 26 15.16 -2.71 8.15
N LYS A 27 15.94 -1.64 7.93
CA LYS A 27 16.17 -1.09 6.59
C LYS A 27 16.78 -2.18 5.69
N GLN A 28 16.17 -2.41 4.54
CA GLN A 28 16.76 -3.17 3.45
C GLN A 28 17.27 -2.17 2.42
N ASP A 29 18.49 -2.38 1.92
CA ASP A 29 18.97 -1.61 0.78
C ASP A 29 18.11 -1.97 -0.42
N SER A 30 17.62 -0.94 -1.11
CA SER A 30 16.84 -1.17 -2.31
C SER A 30 17.74 -1.77 -3.38
N ALA A 31 17.54 -3.04 -3.70
CA ALA A 31 18.29 -3.73 -4.73
C ALA A 31 18.01 -3.20 -6.15
N ASN A 32 16.96 -2.37 -6.32
CA ASN A 32 16.51 -1.88 -7.62
C ASN A 32 16.88 -0.41 -7.90
N GLY A 33 17.68 0.24 -7.02
CA GLY A 33 18.08 1.63 -7.20
C GLY A 33 16.96 2.66 -6.96
N SER A 34 15.83 2.26 -6.37
CA SER A 34 14.80 3.22 -5.95
C SER A 34 15.34 4.17 -4.88
N ALA A 35 15.04 5.46 -5.03
CA ALA A 35 15.42 6.48 -4.05
C ALA A 35 14.79 6.27 -2.66
N ILE A 36 13.69 5.51 -2.58
CA ILE A 36 12.94 5.26 -1.35
C ILE A 36 13.46 3.97 -0.66
N PRO A 37 13.94 4.04 0.59
CA PRO A 37 14.28 2.86 1.38
C PRO A 37 13.07 1.96 1.62
N THR A 38 13.29 0.64 1.53
CA THR A 38 12.29 -0.37 1.84
C THR A 38 12.72 -1.18 3.05
N TYR A 39 11.79 -1.86 3.70
CA TYR A 39 12.01 -2.51 4.99
C TYR A 39 11.47 -3.96 5.02
N GLY A 40 11.16 -4.52 3.84
CA GLY A 40 10.52 -5.82 3.69
C GLY A 40 9.04 -5.68 3.37
N THR A 41 8.24 -6.68 3.74
CA THR A 41 6.83 -6.75 3.36
C THR A 41 5.92 -7.06 4.54
N LEU A 42 4.68 -6.56 4.48
CA LEU A 42 3.64 -6.77 5.49
C LEU A 42 2.36 -7.28 4.85
N ARG A 43 1.82 -8.40 5.32
CA ARG A 43 0.51 -8.90 4.89
C ARG A 43 -0.59 -8.23 5.71
N LEU A 44 -1.50 -7.53 5.05
CA LEU A 44 -2.62 -6.83 5.65
C LEU A 44 -3.95 -7.35 5.09
N GLU A 45 -4.96 -7.35 5.95
CA GLU A 45 -6.36 -7.43 5.58
C GLU A 45 -6.95 -6.04 5.73
N LEU A 46 -7.39 -5.46 4.62
CA LEU A 46 -8.01 -4.14 4.61
C LEU A 46 -9.53 -4.29 4.48
N ASP A 47 -10.25 -3.61 5.36
CA ASP A 47 -11.69 -3.46 5.29
C ASP A 47 -12.02 -1.99 4.99
N PHE A 48 -12.66 -1.76 3.85
CA PHE A 48 -13.11 -0.43 3.41
C PHE A 48 -14.62 -0.23 3.61
N GLY A 49 -15.28 -1.07 4.41
CA GLY A 49 -16.74 -1.08 4.53
C GLY A 49 -17.45 -1.58 3.27
N LEU A 50 -16.72 -2.24 2.38
CA LEU A 50 -17.25 -2.90 1.19
C LEU A 50 -17.65 -4.33 1.55
N ARG A 51 -18.45 -4.98 0.70
CA ARG A 51 -18.96 -6.35 0.94
C ARG A 51 -17.88 -7.46 0.89
N ARG A 52 -16.59 -7.11 0.98
CA ARG A 52 -15.43 -8.01 0.95
C ARG A 52 -14.22 -7.37 1.61
N SER A 53 -13.40 -8.18 2.26
CA SER A 53 -12.06 -7.80 2.71
C SER A 53 -11.04 -7.88 1.57
N PHE A 54 -9.98 -7.06 1.68
CA PHE A 54 -8.91 -6.96 0.70
C PHE A 54 -7.59 -7.42 1.34
N ILE A 55 -7.21 -8.67 1.07
CA ILE A 55 -6.03 -9.30 1.68
C ILE A 55 -4.85 -9.28 0.71
N LEU A 56 -3.75 -8.63 1.10
CA LEU A 56 -2.55 -8.42 0.27
C LEU A 56 -1.27 -8.27 1.08
N THR A 57 -0.15 -8.54 0.40
CA THR A 57 1.19 -8.19 0.87
C THR A 57 1.58 -6.81 0.35
N PHE A 58 2.02 -5.94 1.25
CA PHE A 58 2.49 -4.57 1.02
C PHE A 58 4.00 -4.47 1.16
N LEU A 59 4.62 -3.65 0.33
CA LEU A 59 6.00 -3.21 0.56
C LEU A 59 6.03 -2.23 1.72
N VAL A 60 6.89 -2.42 2.71
CA VAL A 60 7.09 -1.44 3.77
C VAL A 60 8.14 -0.45 3.32
N ALA A 61 7.80 0.85 3.30
CA ALA A 61 8.65 1.90 2.77
C ALA A 61 8.54 3.19 3.59
N ASP A 62 9.52 4.08 3.40
CA ASP A 62 9.54 5.42 4.00
C ASP A 62 8.67 6.39 3.16
N VAL A 63 7.35 6.30 3.33
CA VAL A 63 6.33 7.09 2.61
C VAL A 63 5.43 7.82 3.59
N SER A 64 5.01 9.05 3.31
CA SER A 64 4.19 9.83 4.25
C SER A 64 2.80 9.21 4.53
N HIS A 65 2.24 8.51 3.55
CA HIS A 65 0.95 7.81 3.65
C HIS A 65 1.06 6.44 2.97
N PRO A 66 0.34 5.43 3.47
CA PRO A 66 0.15 4.17 2.74
C PRO A 66 -0.45 4.41 1.34
N ILE A 67 -0.01 3.65 0.34
CA ILE A 67 -0.42 3.78 -1.06
C ILE A 67 -1.05 2.48 -1.55
N LEU A 68 -2.20 2.59 -2.22
CA LEU A 68 -2.81 1.57 -3.05
C LEU A 68 -2.47 1.87 -4.51
N GLY A 69 -1.52 1.12 -5.08
CA GLY A 69 -1.10 1.27 -6.46
C GLY A 69 -1.99 0.54 -7.45
N VAL A 70 -1.60 0.57 -8.73
CA VAL A 70 -2.33 -0.14 -9.80
C VAL A 70 -2.36 -1.66 -9.59
N ASP A 71 -1.35 -2.24 -8.94
CA ASP A 71 -1.32 -3.66 -8.59
C ASP A 71 -2.45 -4.06 -7.63
N PHE A 72 -2.88 -3.17 -6.74
CA PHE A 72 -4.03 -3.36 -5.87
C PHE A 72 -5.32 -3.30 -6.68
N LEU A 73 -5.45 -2.28 -7.54
CA LEU A 73 -6.64 -2.06 -8.36
C LEU A 73 -6.87 -3.22 -9.34
N GLU A 74 -5.83 -3.67 -10.04
CA GLU A 74 -5.90 -4.84 -10.93
C GLU A 74 -6.30 -6.11 -10.18
N ARG A 75 -5.65 -6.40 -9.06
CA ARG A 75 -5.90 -7.65 -8.32
C ARG A 75 -7.33 -7.77 -7.81
N PHE A 76 -8.00 -6.65 -7.57
CA PHE A 76 -9.37 -6.62 -7.07
C PHE A 76 -10.39 -6.10 -8.07
N GLU A 77 -9.96 -5.93 -9.33
CA GLU A 77 -10.79 -5.52 -10.46
C GLU A 77 -11.55 -4.21 -10.17
N LEU A 78 -10.84 -3.24 -9.61
CA LEU A 78 -11.39 -1.94 -9.23
C LEU A 78 -11.14 -0.91 -10.33
N LEU A 79 -12.20 -0.17 -10.67
CA LEU A 79 -12.14 0.95 -11.61
C LEU A 79 -12.11 2.27 -10.84
N ILE A 80 -11.25 3.18 -11.26
CA ILE A 80 -11.28 4.58 -10.79
C ILE A 80 -12.31 5.33 -11.64
N ASP A 81 -13.40 5.74 -11.01
CA ASP A 81 -14.36 6.66 -11.59
C ASP A 81 -14.22 8.06 -10.97
N VAL A 82 -13.59 8.98 -11.71
CA VAL A 82 -13.37 10.36 -11.26
C VAL A 82 -14.64 11.21 -11.39
N LYS A 83 -15.58 10.81 -12.25
CA LYS A 83 -16.76 11.60 -12.58
C LYS A 83 -17.82 11.57 -11.47
N ASN A 84 -17.92 10.45 -10.76
CA ASN A 84 -18.92 10.22 -9.73
C ASN A 84 -18.31 10.31 -8.31
N ARG A 85 -17.83 11.51 -7.96
CA ARG A 85 -17.22 11.82 -6.66
C ARG A 85 -18.24 12.16 -5.56
#